data_AF-A0A2W0BSX1-F1
#
_entry.id   AF-A0A2W0BSX1-F1
#
_cell.length_a   1.000
_cell.length_b   1.000
_cell.length_c   1.000
_cell.angle_alpha   90.00
_cell.angle_beta   90.00
_cell.angle_gamma   90.00
#
_symmetry.space_group_name_H-M   'P 1'
#
loop_
_entity.id
_entity.type
_entity.pdbx_description
1 polymer ?
#
loop_
_entity_poly.entity_id
_entity_poly.type
_entity_poly.pdbx_seq_one_letter_code
_entity_poly.pdbx_strand_id
1 'polypeptide(L)'
;MLLKLLQIGEPVLRDRARLLVEEEILSGAIQELIDSMHETLRDAPGVGLAAPQIGSAIQLAIIEDSPQYWTELSAAEINARERTAVPFHVVINPKITDASEPSAEFFEGCLSLSGFTALVPRSREVVVQCLDEHAQPRIIRAFGWYARILQHEIDHLNGTIYIDRMHTRSFMSLDNYKRYWKSEGLEDIRRRFA
;
A
#
# COMPACT_ATOMS: atom_id res chain seq x y z
N MET A 1 -3.96 8.18 -18.57
CA MET A 1 -3.26 9.47 -18.42
C MET A 1 -2.51 9.45 -17.10
N LEU A 2 -1.28 9.98 -17.03
CA LEU A 2 -0.56 10.08 -15.75
C LEU A 2 -1.21 11.11 -14.82
N LEU A 3 -1.51 10.67 -13.59
CA LEU A 3 -2.12 11.48 -12.55
C LEU A 3 -1.03 12.05 -11.63
N LYS A 4 -1.28 13.25 -11.09
CA LYS A 4 -0.37 13.87 -10.11
C LYS A 4 -0.52 13.18 -8.75
N LEU A 5 0.59 12.60 -8.25
CA LEU A 5 0.66 12.08 -6.89
C LEU A 5 0.74 13.21 -5.87
N LEU A 6 -0.26 13.31 -5.01
CA LEU A 6 -0.31 14.24 -3.90
C LEU A 6 0.67 13.83 -2.80
N GLN A 7 1.26 14.83 -2.14
CA GLN A 7 2.21 14.62 -1.04
C GLN A 7 1.55 14.95 0.30
N ILE A 8 2.10 14.39 1.38
CA ILE A 8 1.60 14.60 2.74
C ILE A 8 1.48 16.10 3.07
N GLY A 9 0.40 16.46 3.75
CA GLY A 9 -0.01 17.85 3.98
C GLY A 9 -1.27 18.23 3.20
N GLU A 10 -1.54 17.56 2.08
CA GLU A 10 -2.83 17.66 1.37
C GLU A 10 -3.96 17.05 2.21
N PRO A 11 -5.06 17.79 2.50
CA PRO A 11 -6.11 17.34 3.43
C PRO A 11 -6.76 16.01 3.04
N VAL A 12 -6.95 15.76 1.75
CA VAL A 12 -7.57 14.53 1.22
C VAL A 12 -6.84 13.26 1.64
N LEU A 13 -5.54 13.33 1.94
CA LEU A 13 -4.75 12.19 2.43
C LEU A 13 -5.02 11.85 3.91
N ARG A 14 -5.70 12.74 4.63
CA ARG A 14 -6.06 12.61 6.04
C ARG A 14 -7.55 12.44 6.28
N ASP A 15 -8.37 12.62 5.25
CA ASP A 15 -9.81 12.43 5.32
C ASP A 15 -10.20 10.98 5.01
N ARG A 16 -11.26 10.51 5.66
CA ARG A 16 -11.86 9.21 5.31
C ARG A 16 -12.58 9.33 3.97
N ALA A 17 -12.20 8.47 3.03
CA ALA A 17 -12.78 8.46 1.69
C ALA A 17 -14.22 7.92 1.68
N ARG A 18 -15.02 8.43 0.74
CA ARG A 18 -16.44 8.08 0.58
C ARG A 18 -16.61 6.72 -0.10
N LEU A 19 -17.61 5.96 0.34
CA LEU A 19 -18.01 4.72 -0.33
C LEU A 19 -18.60 5.00 -1.72
N LEU A 20 -18.32 4.11 -2.68
CA LEU A 20 -18.93 4.11 -4.01
C LEU A 20 -20.16 3.20 -4.04
N VAL A 21 -21.24 3.62 -4.70
CA VAL A 21 -22.36 2.73 -5.02
C VAL A 21 -22.12 2.00 -6.35
N GLU A 22 -22.85 0.92 -6.61
CA GLU A 22 -22.70 0.08 -7.81
C GLU A 22 -22.74 0.89 -9.11
N GLU A 23 -23.67 1.84 -9.23
CA GLU A 23 -23.82 2.69 -10.41
C GLU A 23 -22.60 3.59 -10.65
N GLU A 24 -21.95 4.05 -9.57
CA GLU A 24 -20.71 4.83 -9.67
C GLU A 24 -19.56 3.94 -10.13
N ILE A 25 -19.42 2.74 -9.57
CA ILE A 25 -18.36 1.79 -9.92
C ILE A 25 -18.41 1.45 -11.41
N LEU A 26 -19.61 1.18 -11.93
CA LEU A 26 -19.84 0.82 -13.33
C LEU A 26 -19.81 2.03 -14.29
N SER A 27 -19.69 3.26 -13.77
CA SER A 27 -19.64 4.45 -14.61
C SER A 27 -18.34 4.54 -15.39
N GLY A 28 -18.40 5.06 -16.62
CA GLY A 28 -17.22 5.28 -17.45
C GLY A 28 -16.15 6.14 -16.78
N ALA A 29 -16.55 7.11 -15.95
CA ALA A 29 -15.62 7.96 -15.22
C ALA A 29 -14.76 7.20 -14.19
N ILE A 30 -15.34 6.21 -13.48
CA ILE A 30 -14.57 5.38 -12.55
C ILE A 30 -13.68 4.39 -13.31
N GLN A 31 -14.16 3.83 -14.42
CA GLN A 31 -13.34 2.92 -15.24
C GLN A 31 -12.12 3.66 -15.83
N GLU A 32 -12.31 4.86 -16.38
CA GLU A 32 -11.22 5.72 -16.87
C GLU A 32 -10.24 6.14 -15.76
N LEU A 33 -10.76 6.35 -14.54
CA LEU A 33 -9.92 6.65 -13.38
C LEU A 33 -9.07 5.44 -12.99
N ILE A 34 -9.64 4.23 -12.98
CA ILE A 34 -8.92 2.98 -12.70
C ILE A 34 -7.77 2.81 -13.71
N ASP A 35 -8.04 3.00 -15.00
CA ASP A 35 -7.03 2.91 -16.05
C ASP A 35 -5.91 3.95 -15.85
N SER A 36 -6.27 5.19 -15.53
CA SER A 36 -5.30 6.27 -15.29
C SER A 36 -4.49 6.04 -14.02
N MET A 37 -5.10 5.50 -12.97
CA MET A 37 -4.40 5.07 -11.75
C MET A 37 -3.42 3.94 -12.06
N HIS A 38 -3.82 2.97 -12.91
CA HIS A 38 -2.94 1.85 -13.27
C HIS A 38 -1.73 2.30 -14.08
N GLU A 39 -1.93 3.17 -15.06
CA GLU A 39 -0.84 3.80 -15.80
C GLU A 39 0.11 4.58 -14.87
N THR A 40 -0.45 5.34 -13.92
CA THR A 40 0.32 6.10 -12.92
C THR A 40 1.11 5.18 -11.98
N LEU A 41 0.50 4.08 -11.52
CA LEU A 41 1.17 3.10 -10.66
C LEU A 41 2.34 2.43 -11.39
N ARG A 42 2.22 2.15 -12.69
CA ARG A 42 3.30 1.53 -13.49
C ARG A 42 4.43 2.49 -13.83
N ASP A 43 4.14 3.78 -13.95
CA ASP A 43 5.15 4.83 -14.12
C ASP A 43 5.91 5.12 -12.80
N ALA A 44 5.23 4.92 -11.67
CA ALA A 44 5.82 5.02 -10.34
C ALA A 44 6.46 3.70 -9.87
N PRO A 45 7.49 3.71 -9.00
CA PRO A 45 8.05 2.49 -8.41
C PRO A 45 7.19 1.97 -7.24
N GLY A 46 5.87 1.85 -7.43
CA GLY A 46 4.89 1.43 -6.42
C GLY A 46 4.33 0.03 -6.64
N VAL A 47 3.58 -0.49 -5.66
CA VAL A 47 2.85 -1.78 -5.75
C VAL A 47 1.36 -1.66 -5.40
N GLY A 48 0.95 -0.46 -5.04
CA GLY A 48 -0.43 -0.09 -4.73
C GLY A 48 -0.60 1.42 -4.90
N LEU A 49 -1.83 1.82 -5.20
CA LEU A 49 -2.20 3.23 -5.30
C LEU A 49 -3.67 3.40 -4.89
N ALA A 50 -3.90 4.22 -3.88
CA ALA A 50 -5.22 4.60 -3.41
C ALA A 50 -5.70 5.91 -4.06
N ALA A 51 -7.00 6.01 -4.36
CA ALA A 51 -7.60 7.18 -5.02
C ALA A 51 -7.33 8.52 -4.28
N PRO A 52 -7.29 8.59 -2.93
CA PRO A 52 -6.89 9.81 -2.23
C PRO A 52 -5.51 10.34 -2.62
N GLN A 53 -4.58 9.46 -3.01
CA GLN A 53 -3.23 9.84 -3.43
C GLN A 53 -3.19 10.62 -4.74
N ILE A 54 -4.26 10.56 -5.53
CA ILE A 54 -4.43 11.35 -6.76
C ILE A 54 -5.52 12.43 -6.60
N GLY A 55 -5.96 12.69 -5.36
CA GLY A 55 -6.92 13.74 -5.02
C GLY A 55 -8.39 13.33 -5.09
N SER A 56 -8.71 12.05 -5.26
CA SER A 56 -10.08 11.55 -5.32
C SER A 56 -10.48 10.92 -3.98
N ALA A 57 -11.41 11.57 -3.27
CA ALA A 57 -11.85 11.17 -1.93
C ALA A 57 -12.88 10.01 -1.94
N ILE A 58 -12.58 8.92 -2.65
CA ILE A 58 -13.42 7.73 -2.79
C ILE A 58 -12.67 6.45 -2.37
N GLN A 59 -13.41 5.44 -1.90
CA GLN A 59 -12.83 4.16 -1.45
C GLN A 59 -12.50 3.24 -2.63
N LEU A 60 -11.44 3.59 -3.35
CA LEU A 60 -10.93 2.83 -4.48
C LEU A 60 -9.41 2.77 -4.37
N ALA A 61 -8.85 1.56 -4.45
CA ALA A 61 -7.42 1.34 -4.58
C ALA A 61 -7.16 0.30 -5.66
N ILE A 62 -5.96 0.36 -6.25
CA ILE A 62 -5.45 -0.66 -7.18
C ILE A 62 -4.20 -1.28 -6.60
N ILE A 63 -3.95 -2.55 -6.95
CA ILE A 63 -2.78 -3.30 -6.47
C ILE A 63 -2.19 -4.09 -7.63
N GLU A 64 -0.88 -4.02 -7.80
CA GLU A 64 -0.10 -4.85 -8.72
C GLU A 64 1.30 -5.04 -8.14
N ASP A 65 1.73 -6.28 -7.94
CA ASP A 65 3.07 -6.59 -7.45
C ASP A 65 3.70 -7.71 -8.29
N SER A 66 4.33 -7.33 -9.39
CA SER A 66 4.86 -8.28 -10.36
C SER A 66 6.37 -8.52 -10.16
N PRO A 67 6.92 -9.71 -10.48
CA PRO A 67 8.35 -9.99 -10.31
C PRO A 67 9.31 -9.01 -10.97
N GLN A 68 8.87 -8.28 -12.01
CA GLN A 68 9.66 -7.22 -12.65
C GLN A 68 9.96 -6.04 -11.71
N TYR A 69 9.20 -5.87 -10.62
CA TYR A 69 9.43 -4.83 -9.61
C TYR A 69 10.45 -5.24 -8.53
N TRP A 70 10.94 -6.48 -8.56
CA TRP A 70 11.80 -7.03 -7.51
C TRP A 70 13.27 -7.12 -7.92
N THR A 71 13.65 -6.50 -9.03
CA THR A 71 14.99 -6.64 -9.63
C THR A 71 16.13 -6.23 -8.70
N GLU A 72 15.87 -5.38 -7.70
CA GLU A 72 16.84 -4.97 -6.69
C GLU A 72 16.82 -5.82 -5.40
N LEU A 73 15.97 -6.84 -5.32
CA LEU A 73 15.81 -7.70 -4.15
C LEU A 73 16.50 -9.05 -4.35
N SER A 74 17.23 -9.48 -3.33
CA SER A 74 17.74 -10.84 -3.24
C SER A 74 16.61 -11.85 -2.99
N ALA A 75 16.86 -13.12 -3.34
CA ALA A 75 15.93 -14.20 -3.04
C ALA A 75 15.65 -14.33 -1.52
N ALA A 76 16.65 -14.03 -0.68
CA ALA A 76 16.49 -14.01 0.77
C ALA A 76 15.54 -12.90 1.23
N GLU A 77 15.63 -11.69 0.65
CA GLU A 77 14.69 -10.60 0.96
C GLU A 77 13.27 -10.90 0.50
N ILE A 78 13.10 -11.49 -0.69
CA ILE A 78 11.79 -11.91 -1.21
C ILE A 78 11.17 -12.97 -0.28
N ASN A 79 11.97 -13.96 0.12
CA ASN A 79 11.50 -15.02 1.03
C ASN A 79 11.17 -14.48 2.42
N ALA A 80 12.02 -13.63 3.00
CA ALA A 80 11.79 -13.03 4.31
C ALA A 80 10.50 -12.20 4.34
N ARG A 81 10.16 -11.52 3.22
CA ARG A 81 8.92 -10.75 3.07
C ARG A 81 7.71 -11.60 2.69
N GLU A 82 7.91 -12.89 2.44
CA GLU A 82 6.88 -13.80 1.90
C GLU A 82 6.21 -13.18 0.66
N ARG A 83 7.03 -12.54 -0.19
CA ARG A 83 6.56 -11.76 -1.32
C ARG A 83 6.33 -12.66 -2.52
N THR A 84 5.09 -12.75 -2.95
CA THR A 84 4.66 -13.49 -4.14
C THR A 84 4.04 -12.55 -5.15
N ALA A 85 3.96 -12.99 -6.41
CA ALA A 85 3.41 -12.15 -7.47
C ALA A 85 1.92 -11.90 -7.20
N VAL A 86 1.50 -10.64 -7.31
CA VAL A 86 0.11 -10.21 -7.19
C VAL A 86 -0.29 -9.60 -8.53
N PRO A 87 -1.19 -10.24 -9.30
CA PRO A 87 -1.68 -9.64 -10.54
C PRO A 87 -2.44 -8.35 -10.24
N PHE A 88 -2.50 -7.47 -11.24
CA PHE A 88 -3.33 -6.28 -11.17
C PHE A 88 -4.77 -6.64 -10.79
N HIS A 89 -5.32 -5.91 -9.83
CA HIS A 89 -6.74 -5.95 -9.49
C HIS A 89 -7.16 -4.66 -8.77
N VAL A 90 -8.47 -4.42 -8.75
CA VAL A 90 -9.08 -3.27 -8.11
C VAL A 90 -9.75 -3.69 -6.81
N VAL A 91 -9.69 -2.81 -5.81
CA VAL A 91 -10.28 -3.01 -4.49
C VAL A 91 -11.14 -1.79 -4.17
N ILE A 92 -12.45 -1.96 -4.20
CA ILE A 92 -13.44 -0.90 -3.95
C ILE A 92 -14.20 -1.18 -2.65
N ASN A 93 -14.43 -0.13 -1.85
CA ASN A 93 -15.08 -0.20 -0.54
C ASN A 93 -14.51 -1.30 0.39
N PRO A 94 -13.17 -1.47 0.50
CA PRO A 94 -12.62 -2.56 1.26
C PRO A 94 -12.87 -2.47 2.75
N LYS A 95 -13.06 -3.63 3.37
CA LYS A 95 -13.11 -3.83 4.80
C LYS A 95 -12.24 -5.02 5.19
N ILE A 96 -11.25 -4.79 6.05
CA ILE A 96 -10.53 -5.87 6.74
C ILE A 96 -11.50 -6.48 7.75
N THR A 97 -11.88 -7.74 7.56
CA THR A 97 -12.82 -8.47 8.43
C THR A 97 -12.14 -9.39 9.41
N ASP A 98 -10.89 -9.76 9.14
CA ASP A 98 -10.06 -10.58 10.01
C ASP A 98 -8.59 -10.21 9.79
N ALA A 99 -7.80 -10.23 10.85
CA ALA A 99 -6.39 -9.89 10.83
C ALA A 99 -5.67 -10.55 12.00
N SER A 100 -4.50 -11.12 11.74
CA SER A 100 -3.64 -11.62 12.81
C SER A 100 -3.02 -10.46 13.62
N GLU A 101 -2.49 -10.76 14.80
CA GLU A 101 -1.72 -9.78 15.56
C GLU A 101 -0.55 -9.21 14.73
N PRO A 102 -0.26 -7.89 14.82
CA PRO A 102 0.84 -7.28 14.08
C PRO A 102 2.19 -7.89 14.47
N SER A 103 2.70 -8.75 13.59
CA SER A 103 3.89 -9.57 13.83
C SER A 103 4.94 -9.43 12.73
N ALA A 104 4.55 -8.92 11.56
CA ALA A 104 5.45 -8.67 10.45
C ALA A 104 5.89 -7.21 10.45
N GLU A 105 7.20 -6.97 10.47
CA GLU A 105 7.78 -5.62 10.46
C GLU A 105 8.78 -5.48 9.33
N PHE A 106 8.56 -4.51 8.47
CA PHE A 106 9.44 -4.16 7.37
C PHE A 106 9.42 -2.65 7.16
N PHE A 107 10.46 -2.14 6.51
CA PHE A 107 10.48 -0.76 6.06
C PHE A 107 9.42 -0.55 4.98
N GLU A 108 8.54 0.43 5.19
CA GLU A 108 7.57 0.91 4.20
C GLU A 108 7.99 2.28 3.68
N GLY A 109 7.71 2.51 2.40
CA GLY A 109 7.67 3.83 1.79
C GLY A 109 6.25 4.11 1.31
N CYS A 110 5.99 5.34 0.86
CA CYS A 110 4.71 5.73 0.30
C CYS A 110 4.95 6.74 -0.83
N LEU A 111 4.22 6.60 -1.94
CA LEU A 111 4.28 7.56 -3.06
C LEU A 111 3.86 8.98 -2.64
N SER A 112 3.07 9.10 -1.59
CA SER A 112 2.63 10.38 -1.00
C SER A 112 3.54 10.90 0.12
N LEU A 113 4.64 10.21 0.44
CA LEU A 113 5.69 10.70 1.33
C LEU A 113 7.06 10.37 0.73
N SER A 114 7.40 11.09 -0.33
CA SER A 114 8.59 10.83 -1.13
C SER A 114 9.88 11.02 -0.32
N GLY A 115 10.83 10.10 -0.51
CA GLY A 115 12.18 10.24 0.04
C GLY A 115 12.38 9.70 1.45
N PHE A 116 11.34 9.19 2.10
CA PHE A 116 11.41 8.68 3.47
C PHE A 116 10.89 7.25 3.61
N THR A 117 11.35 6.58 4.66
CA THR A 117 10.90 5.25 5.05
C THR A 117 10.94 5.09 6.56
N ALA A 118 10.15 4.17 7.09
CA ALA A 118 10.23 3.72 8.47
C ALA A 118 9.81 2.26 8.60
N LEU A 119 10.22 1.62 9.70
CA LEU A 119 9.78 0.28 10.07
C LEU A 119 8.31 0.34 10.54
N VAL A 120 7.45 -0.46 9.91
CA VAL A 120 6.01 -0.46 10.19
C VAL A 120 5.55 -1.88 10.56
N PRO A 121 4.93 -2.07 11.74
CA PRO A 121 4.26 -3.33 12.09
C PRO A 121 2.96 -3.49 11.32
N ARG A 122 2.73 -4.70 10.79
CA ARG A 122 1.53 -5.10 10.07
C ARG A 122 1.08 -6.49 10.51
N SER A 123 -0.21 -6.75 10.41
CA SER A 123 -0.73 -8.11 10.47
C SER A 123 -0.13 -8.92 9.32
N ARG A 124 0.39 -10.10 9.62
CA ARG A 124 0.99 -10.97 8.59
C ARG A 124 -0.07 -11.57 7.68
N GLU A 125 -1.30 -11.73 8.18
CA GLU A 125 -2.44 -12.32 7.47
C GLU A 125 -3.65 -11.42 7.63
N VAL A 126 -4.40 -11.20 6.55
CA VAL A 126 -5.65 -10.44 6.55
C VAL A 126 -6.69 -11.07 5.63
N VAL A 127 -7.96 -10.89 6.00
CA VAL A 127 -9.11 -11.13 5.15
C VAL A 127 -9.77 -9.80 4.83
N VAL A 128 -9.90 -9.50 3.53
CA VAL A 128 -10.54 -8.29 3.04
C VAL A 128 -11.81 -8.66 2.28
N GLN A 129 -12.93 -8.02 2.63
CA GLN A 129 -14.15 -7.98 1.82
C GLN A 129 -14.17 -6.68 1.02
N CYS A 130 -14.42 -6.76 -0.28
CA CYS A 130 -14.47 -5.59 -1.15
C CYS A 130 -15.36 -5.87 -2.38
N LEU A 131 -15.49 -4.86 -3.24
CA LEU A 131 -15.99 -4.99 -4.59
C LEU A 131 -14.83 -4.88 -5.58
N ASP A 132 -14.96 -5.49 -6.75
CA ASP A 132 -14.08 -5.26 -7.90
C ASP A 132 -14.61 -4.15 -8.83
N GLU A 133 -13.90 -3.89 -9.94
CA GLU A 133 -14.26 -2.90 -10.96
C GLU A 133 -15.59 -3.18 -11.68
N HIS A 134 -16.14 -4.38 -11.53
CA HIS A 134 -17.45 -4.79 -12.06
C HIS A 134 -18.52 -4.81 -10.98
N ALA A 135 -18.25 -4.17 -9.84
CA ALA A 135 -19.07 -4.15 -8.64
C ALA A 135 -19.40 -5.54 -8.08
N GLN A 136 -18.59 -6.57 -8.41
CA GLN A 136 -18.81 -7.92 -7.89
C GLN A 136 -18.14 -8.09 -6.54
N PRO A 137 -18.78 -8.78 -5.58
CA PRO A 137 -18.20 -9.02 -4.27
C PRO A 137 -16.99 -9.95 -4.36
N ARG A 138 -15.93 -9.57 -3.65
CA ARG A 138 -14.69 -10.33 -3.54
C ARG A 138 -14.31 -10.52 -2.08
N ILE A 139 -13.76 -11.70 -1.79
CA ILE A 139 -13.09 -11.99 -0.52
C ILE A 139 -11.63 -12.30 -0.84
N ILE A 140 -10.73 -11.46 -0.35
CA ILE A 140 -9.29 -11.61 -0.53
C ILE A 140 -8.71 -12.18 0.77
N ARG A 141 -8.00 -13.29 0.66
CA ARG A 141 -7.16 -13.84 1.73
C ARG A 141 -5.72 -13.59 1.35
N ALA A 142 -5.05 -12.73 2.10
CA ALA A 142 -3.69 -12.32 1.82
C ALA A 142 -2.78 -12.63 3.00
N PHE A 143 -1.54 -12.95 2.68
CA PHE A 143 -0.47 -13.19 3.63
C PHE A 143 0.78 -12.40 3.21
N GLY A 144 1.73 -12.24 4.14
CA GLY A 144 3.05 -11.71 3.84
C GLY A 144 3.02 -10.29 3.27
N TRP A 145 3.81 -10.06 2.22
CA TRP A 145 3.90 -8.75 1.56
C TRP A 145 2.56 -8.30 0.96
N TYR A 146 1.75 -9.21 0.42
CA TYR A 146 0.45 -8.85 -0.14
C TYR A 146 -0.53 -8.35 0.94
N ALA A 147 -0.54 -9.00 2.12
CA ALA A 147 -1.32 -8.52 3.25
C ALA A 147 -0.89 -7.11 3.68
N ARG A 148 0.42 -6.82 3.65
CA ARG A 148 0.97 -5.48 3.93
C ARG A 148 0.50 -4.44 2.93
N ILE A 149 0.57 -4.73 1.62
CA ILE A 149 0.11 -3.81 0.57
C ILE A 149 -1.37 -3.46 0.80
N LEU A 150 -2.23 -4.47 0.99
CA LEU A 150 -3.66 -4.24 1.27
C LEU A 150 -3.88 -3.34 2.50
N GLN A 151 -3.19 -3.61 3.61
CA GLN A 151 -3.32 -2.78 4.81
C GLN A 151 -2.87 -1.33 4.55
N HIS A 152 -1.80 -1.13 3.77
CA HIS A 152 -1.31 0.21 3.42
C HIS A 152 -2.30 0.98 2.55
N GLU A 153 -2.83 0.35 1.49
CA GLU A 153 -3.80 1.01 0.61
C GLU A 153 -5.14 1.26 1.33
N ILE A 154 -5.60 0.32 2.17
CA ILE A 154 -6.82 0.50 2.96
C ILE A 154 -6.66 1.60 4.02
N ASP A 155 -5.46 1.77 4.59
CA ASP A 155 -5.17 2.90 5.48
C ASP A 155 -5.36 4.24 4.76
N HIS A 156 -4.85 4.37 3.52
CA HIS A 156 -5.04 5.59 2.73
C HIS A 156 -6.52 5.93 2.53
N LEU A 157 -7.37 4.93 2.30
CA LEU A 157 -8.82 5.13 2.16
C LEU A 157 -9.49 5.60 3.47
N ASN A 158 -8.83 5.41 4.61
CA ASN A 158 -9.27 5.85 5.92
C ASN A 158 -8.50 7.09 6.43
N GLY A 159 -7.72 7.77 5.58
CA GLY A 159 -6.95 8.95 5.97
C GLY A 159 -5.74 8.65 6.87
N THR A 160 -5.33 7.38 6.93
CA THR A 160 -4.17 6.91 7.70
C THR A 160 -2.97 6.76 6.77
N ILE A 161 -1.81 7.21 7.20
CA ILE A 161 -0.54 7.10 6.49
C ILE A 161 0.40 6.24 7.33
N TYR A 162 1.36 5.54 6.71
CA TYR A 162 2.27 4.66 7.43
C TYR A 162 3.00 5.33 8.62
N ILE A 163 3.21 6.66 8.57
CA ILE A 163 3.83 7.42 9.66
C ILE A 163 3.00 7.45 10.95
N ASP A 164 1.71 7.14 10.86
CA ASP A 164 0.82 7.05 12.03
C ASP A 164 0.94 5.69 12.72
N ARG A 165 1.60 4.71 12.08
CA ARG A 165 1.80 3.34 12.57
C ARG A 165 3.27 2.98 12.82
N MET A 166 4.19 3.76 12.25
CA MET A 166 5.61 3.43 12.25
C MET A 166 6.23 3.41 13.64
N HIS A 167 7.32 2.67 13.78
CA HIS A 167 8.28 2.89 14.86
C HIS A 167 9.00 4.21 14.62
N THR A 168 8.63 5.27 15.35
CA THR A 168 9.03 6.65 15.04
C THR A 168 10.54 6.86 15.02
N ARG A 169 11.31 6.15 15.87
CA ARG A 169 12.78 6.23 15.89
C ARG A 169 13.45 5.63 14.66
N SER A 170 12.73 4.81 13.89
CA SER A 170 13.20 4.23 12.63
C SER A 170 12.93 5.12 11.40
N PHE A 171 12.22 6.24 11.56
CA PHE A 171 11.94 7.16 10.46
C PHE A 171 13.21 7.83 9.95
N MET A 172 13.47 7.70 8.65
CA MET A 172 14.69 8.23 8.03
C MET A 172 14.53 8.47 6.54
N SER A 173 15.49 9.18 5.96
CA SER A 173 15.58 9.30 4.50
C SER A 173 15.95 7.98 3.85
N LEU A 174 15.51 7.77 2.61
CA LEU A 174 15.87 6.60 1.81
C LEU A 174 17.39 6.47 1.63
N ASP A 175 18.13 7.57 1.54
CA ASP A 175 19.59 7.55 1.43
C ASP A 175 20.26 6.97 2.68
N ASN A 176 19.81 7.38 3.87
CA ASN A 176 20.32 6.84 5.13
C ASN A 176 19.91 5.39 5.32
N TYR A 177 18.70 5.02 4.92
CA TYR A 177 18.27 3.62 4.91
C TYR A 177 19.20 2.76 4.04
N LYS A 178 19.44 3.16 2.79
CA LYS A 178 20.34 2.46 1.85
C LYS A 178 21.76 2.36 2.38
N ARG A 179 22.27 3.43 3.02
CA ARG A 179 23.64 3.51 3.50
C ARG A 179 23.90 2.66 4.76
N TYR A 180 22.95 2.59 5.68
CA TYR A 180 23.20 2.05 7.02
C TYR A 180 22.37 0.82 7.39
N TRP A 181 21.24 0.56 6.71
CA TRP A 181 20.23 -0.37 7.22
C TRP A 181 19.72 -1.39 6.21
N LYS A 182 19.89 -1.17 4.90
CA LYS A 182 19.39 -2.08 3.85
C LYS A 182 19.92 -3.51 4.00
N SER A 183 21.13 -3.69 4.53
CA SER A 183 21.77 -5.00 4.73
C SER A 183 21.67 -5.56 6.15
N GLU A 184 21.07 -4.81 7.08
CA GLU A 184 21.03 -5.20 8.49
C GLU A 184 19.85 -6.12 8.78
N GLY A 185 20.02 -7.02 9.75
CA GLY A 185 18.94 -7.91 10.21
C GLY A 185 17.87 -7.14 10.98
N LEU A 186 16.60 -7.51 10.81
CA LEU A 186 15.46 -6.85 11.50
C LEU A 186 15.60 -6.83 13.02
N GLU A 187 16.20 -7.85 13.63
CA GLU A 187 16.43 -7.90 15.08
C GLU A 187 17.43 -6.84 15.57
N ASP A 188 18.48 -6.58 14.79
CA ASP A 188 19.48 -5.55 15.12
C ASP A 188 18.88 -4.15 14.97
N ILE A 189 18.05 -3.98 13.94
CA ILE A 189 17.27 -2.76 13.70
C ILE A 189 16.31 -2.50 14.87
N ARG A 190 15.55 -3.52 15.30
CA ARG A 190 14.65 -3.43 16.46
C ARG A 190 15.39 -3.04 17.73
N ARG A 191 16.50 -3.73 18.05
CA ARG A 191 17.31 -3.42 19.24
C ARG A 191 17.79 -1.98 19.27
N ARG A 192 18.03 -1.38 18.11
CA ARG A 192 18.55 -0.02 18.01
C ARG A 192 17.46 1.06 18.05
N PHE A 193 16.24 0.73 17.63
CA PHE A 193 15.10 1.66 17.60
C PHE A 193 14.08 1.45 18.72
N ALA A 194 14.28 0.44 19.57
CA ALA A 194 13.58 0.27 20.85
C ALA A 194 13.78 1.47 21.80
#